data_AF-A0A1B2HLR8-F1
#
_entry.id   AF-A0A1B2HLR8-F1
#
_cell.length_a   1.000
_cell.length_b   1.000
_cell.length_c   1.000
_cell.angle_alpha   90.00
_cell.angle_beta   90.00
_cell.angle_gamma   90.00
#
_symmetry.space_group_name_H-M   'P 1'
#
loop_
_entity.id
_entity.type
_entity.pdbx_description
1 polymer ?
#
loop_
_entity_poly.entity_id
_entity_poly.type
_entity_poly.pdbx_seq_one_letter_code
_entity_poly.pdbx_strand_id
1 'polypeptide(L)'
;MTTARTAGRLIGRAEIVERACTWLRDSVPYGQAKFHANEHGIYRADCSGFVSMAWGLPGKPEDRHGGLDTPGLAGVSTPIRREELRAGDIVIRTDGTNLTRHVVIFAAWAEEQGRYWSYEQAGGYRTRLRVIEYPYDSAAELYVPRRYASVLDQHP
;
A
#
# COMPACT_ATOMS: atom_id res chain seq x y z
N MET A 1 15.70 14.50 23.45
CA MET A 1 14.89 15.13 22.38
C MET A 1 14.47 14.02 21.43
N THR A 2 13.22 13.57 21.52
CA THR A 2 12.71 12.47 20.69
C THR A 2 12.34 13.03 19.32
N THR A 3 13.10 12.68 18.29
CA THR A 3 12.82 13.05 16.91
C THR A 3 11.49 12.42 16.51
N ALA A 4 10.43 13.23 16.44
CA ALA A 4 9.20 12.81 15.80
C ALA A 4 9.52 12.53 14.33
N ARG A 5 9.55 11.24 13.95
CA ARG A 5 9.50 10.84 12.54
C ARG A 5 8.35 11.60 11.92
N THR A 6 8.61 12.44 10.92
CA THR A 6 7.57 13.21 10.23
C THR A 6 6.59 12.22 9.60
N ALA A 7 5.51 11.92 10.32
CA ALA A 7 4.36 11.22 9.80
C ALA A 7 3.85 12.08 8.63
N GLY A 8 3.64 11.48 7.46
CA GLY A 8 3.20 12.22 6.27
C GLY A 8 1.84 12.92 6.50
N ARG A 9 1.37 13.67 5.50
CA ARG A 9 0.09 14.40 5.58
C ARG A 9 -1.02 13.49 6.12
N LEU A 10 -1.83 14.00 7.05
CA LEU A 10 -3.04 13.33 7.50
C LEU A 10 -3.95 13.04 6.29
N ILE A 11 -4.46 11.81 6.21
CA ILE A 11 -5.23 11.35 5.06
C ILE A 11 -6.41 10.49 5.52
N GLY A 12 -7.58 10.67 4.91
CA GLY A 12 -8.77 9.85 5.20
C GLY A 12 -8.74 8.50 4.47
N ARG A 13 -9.45 7.50 5.02
CA ARG A 13 -9.56 6.17 4.38
C ARG A 13 -10.20 6.22 2.99
N ALA A 14 -11.25 7.03 2.83
CA ALA A 14 -11.90 7.24 1.54
C ALA A 14 -10.90 7.78 0.52
N GLU A 15 -10.09 8.77 0.91
CA GLU A 15 -9.05 9.32 0.03
C GLU A 15 -8.01 8.25 -0.34
N ILE A 16 -7.56 7.40 0.59
CA ILE A 16 -6.63 6.31 0.28
C ILE A 16 -7.21 5.37 -0.78
N VAL A 17 -8.49 4.99 -0.64
CA VAL A 17 -9.18 4.10 -1.58
C VAL A 17 -9.38 4.77 -2.93
N GLU A 18 -9.79 6.04 -2.96
CA GLU A 18 -9.94 6.82 -4.20
C GLU A 18 -8.62 6.90 -4.97
N ARG A 19 -7.52 7.18 -4.26
CA ARG A 19 -6.16 7.19 -4.82
C ARG A 19 -5.78 5.82 -5.36
N ALA A 20 -6.02 4.74 -4.62
CA ALA A 20 -5.78 3.37 -5.11
C ALA A 20 -6.58 3.04 -6.39
N CYS A 21 -7.84 3.49 -6.45
CA CYS A 21 -8.69 3.32 -7.62
C CYS A 21 -8.19 4.06 -8.87
N THR A 22 -7.43 5.17 -8.73
CA THR A 22 -6.85 5.86 -9.90
C THR A 22 -5.96 4.92 -10.72
N TRP A 23 -5.06 4.18 -10.06
CA TRP A 23 -4.15 3.25 -10.75
C TRP A 23 -4.88 2.03 -11.29
N LEU A 24 -5.94 1.59 -10.61
CA LEU A 24 -6.81 0.52 -11.12
C LEU A 24 -7.47 0.94 -12.43
N ARG A 25 -8.03 2.16 -12.49
CA ARG A 25 -8.66 2.71 -13.71
C ARG A 25 -7.65 2.90 -14.83
N ASP A 26 -6.48 3.45 -14.52
CA ASP A 26 -5.37 3.62 -15.47
C ASP A 26 -4.75 2.28 -15.89
N SER A 27 -5.11 1.20 -15.17
CA SER A 27 -4.54 -0.13 -15.32
C SER A 27 -3.01 -0.05 -15.30
N VAL A 28 -2.37 0.53 -14.29
CA VAL A 28 -0.92 0.81 -14.36
C VAL A 28 -0.10 -0.50 -14.45
N PRO A 29 0.80 -0.67 -15.43
CA PRO A 29 1.61 -1.88 -15.55
C PRO A 29 2.74 -1.90 -14.51
N TYR A 30 2.98 -3.05 -13.88
CA TYR A 30 4.07 -3.20 -12.93
C TYR A 30 5.45 -2.94 -13.56
N GLY A 31 6.34 -2.30 -12.81
CA GLY A 31 7.76 -2.25 -13.09
C GLY A 31 8.55 -1.50 -12.02
N GLN A 32 9.56 -2.16 -11.44
CA GLN A 32 10.44 -1.57 -10.41
C GLN A 32 11.30 -0.39 -10.92
N ALA A 33 11.51 -0.30 -12.23
CA ALA A 33 12.19 0.82 -12.89
C ALA A 33 11.22 1.77 -13.62
N LYS A 34 9.91 1.53 -13.54
CA LYS A 34 8.88 2.33 -14.20
C LYS A 34 8.30 3.34 -13.22
N PHE A 35 7.76 4.42 -13.79
CA PHE A 35 7.04 5.44 -13.05
C PHE A 35 5.66 5.62 -13.64
N HIS A 36 4.70 5.97 -12.80
CA HIS A 36 3.37 6.41 -13.19
C HIS A 36 3.15 7.82 -12.69
N ALA A 37 2.62 8.68 -13.55
CA ALA A 37 2.27 10.06 -13.26
C ALA A 37 0.75 10.21 -13.38
N ASN A 38 0.12 10.78 -12.36
CA ASN A 38 -1.29 11.13 -12.37
C ASN A 38 -1.52 12.40 -11.54
N GLU A 39 -2.77 12.75 -11.25
CA GLU A 39 -3.15 13.92 -10.45
C GLU A 39 -2.58 13.91 -9.01
N HIS A 40 -2.10 12.77 -8.55
CA HIS A 40 -1.54 12.59 -7.21
C HIS A 40 -0.01 12.73 -7.16
N GLY A 41 0.65 12.83 -8.31
CA GLY A 41 2.10 12.96 -8.44
C GLY A 41 2.73 11.83 -9.26
N ILE A 42 4.05 11.69 -9.12
CA ILE A 42 4.84 10.69 -9.84
C ILE A 42 5.41 9.69 -8.84
N TYR A 43 5.14 8.40 -9.05
CA TYR A 43 5.58 7.32 -8.17
C TYR A 43 6.10 6.12 -8.97
N ARG A 44 6.95 5.29 -8.34
CA ARG A 44 7.39 4.03 -8.94
C ARG A 44 6.20 3.11 -9.16
N ALA A 45 6.08 2.52 -10.34
CA ALA A 45 5.00 1.58 -10.67
C ALA A 45 5.27 0.18 -10.10
N ASP A 46 5.72 0.11 -8.84
CA ASP A 46 5.95 -1.12 -8.08
C ASP A 46 4.97 -1.22 -6.88
N CYS A 47 5.05 -2.30 -6.11
CA CYS A 47 4.15 -2.53 -4.97
C CYS A 47 4.24 -1.42 -3.92
N SER A 48 5.46 -1.00 -3.56
CA SER A 48 5.71 0.02 -2.55
C SER A 48 5.38 1.44 -3.02
N GLY A 49 5.62 1.74 -4.30
CA GLY A 49 5.28 3.02 -4.92
C GLY A 49 3.77 3.18 -5.07
N PHE A 50 3.04 2.10 -5.38
CA PHE A 50 1.58 2.09 -5.37
C PHE A 50 1.00 2.43 -3.99
N VAL A 51 1.49 1.79 -2.92
CA VAL A 51 1.07 2.10 -1.55
C VAL A 51 1.46 3.53 -1.16
N SER A 52 2.66 3.97 -1.53
CA SER A 52 3.11 5.34 -1.26
C SER A 52 2.18 6.38 -1.92
N MET A 53 1.75 6.11 -3.14
CA MET A 53 0.77 6.92 -3.86
C MET A 53 -0.58 6.92 -3.14
N ALA A 54 -1.09 5.74 -2.77
CA ALA A 54 -2.37 5.59 -2.10
C ALA A 54 -2.41 6.26 -0.72
N TRP A 55 -1.33 6.17 0.06
CA TRP A 55 -1.20 6.84 1.36
C TRP A 55 -0.87 8.34 1.28
N GLY A 56 -0.70 8.88 0.07
CA GLY A 56 -0.36 10.29 -0.10
C GLY A 56 1.00 10.66 0.49
N LEU A 57 1.93 9.69 0.56
CA LEU A 57 3.32 9.98 0.90
C LEU A 57 3.93 10.91 -0.16
N PRO A 58 4.89 11.77 0.20
CA PRO A 58 5.55 12.65 -0.76
C PRO A 58 6.07 11.89 -1.99
N GLY A 59 5.36 12.03 -3.11
CA GLY A 59 5.88 11.84 -4.46
C GLY A 59 6.51 13.17 -4.89
N LYS A 60 7.62 13.13 -5.63
CA LYS A 60 8.42 14.34 -5.87
C LYS A 60 7.98 15.11 -7.13
N PRO A 61 8.70 16.19 -7.48
CA PRO A 61 9.11 16.38 -8.88
C PRO A 61 10.54 15.90 -9.25
N GLU A 62 11.38 15.38 -8.35
CA GLU A 62 12.83 15.11 -8.66
C GLU A 62 13.54 13.91 -7.94
N ASP A 63 12.87 12.83 -7.50
CA ASP A 63 13.55 11.68 -6.88
C ASP A 63 12.99 10.48 -7.60
N ARG A 64 13.90 9.80 -8.28
CA ARG A 64 13.69 8.54 -8.97
C ARG A 64 13.18 7.44 -8.01
N HIS A 65 13.06 7.71 -6.72
CA HIS A 65 12.47 6.83 -5.73
C HIS A 65 11.26 7.45 -5.02
N GLY A 66 10.49 8.35 -5.66
CA GLY A 66 9.26 8.94 -5.09
C GLY A 66 8.41 7.94 -4.28
N GLY A 67 8.04 8.33 -3.06
CA GLY A 67 7.48 7.44 -2.04
C GLY A 67 8.52 6.73 -1.16
N LEU A 68 8.10 5.65 -0.48
CA LEU A 68 8.95 4.78 0.33
C LEU A 68 9.08 3.40 -0.32
N ASP A 69 10.09 2.64 0.08
CA ASP A 69 10.17 1.21 -0.19
C ASP A 69 9.42 0.41 0.90
N THR A 70 9.34 -0.92 0.76
CA THR A 70 8.59 -1.80 1.67
C THR A 70 9.04 -1.66 3.15
N PRO A 71 10.34 -1.67 3.48
CA PRO A 71 10.81 -1.36 4.85
C PRO A 71 10.44 0.06 5.31
N GLY A 72 10.54 1.06 4.44
CA GLY A 72 10.13 2.43 4.74
C GLY A 72 8.64 2.54 5.09
N LEU A 73 7.76 1.85 4.34
CA LEU A 73 6.32 1.77 4.63
C LEU A 73 6.06 1.17 6.02
N ALA A 74 6.81 0.15 6.42
CA ALA A 74 6.72 -0.39 7.77
C ALA A 74 7.18 0.61 8.84
N GLY A 75 8.16 1.48 8.54
CA GLY A 75 8.63 2.53 9.43
C GLY A 75 7.66 3.70 9.66
N VAL A 76 6.65 3.87 8.80
CA VAL A 76 5.59 4.90 8.90
C VAL A 76 4.20 4.32 9.22
N SER A 77 4.14 3.06 9.61
CA SER A 77 2.91 2.36 9.97
C SER A 77 3.11 1.56 11.25
N THR A 78 2.01 1.17 11.90
CA THR A 78 2.02 0.32 13.10
C THR A 78 1.40 -1.04 12.81
N PRO A 79 1.89 -2.15 13.37
CA PRO A 79 1.20 -3.44 13.30
C PRO A 79 -0.19 -3.33 13.93
N ILE A 80 -1.15 -4.03 13.35
CA ILE A 80 -2.52 -4.16 13.87
C ILE A 80 -2.90 -5.64 13.92
N ARG A 81 -4.00 -6.00 14.59
CA ARG A 81 -4.55 -7.35 14.48
C ARG A 81 -5.34 -7.53 13.19
N ARG A 82 -5.53 -8.77 12.76
CA ARG A 82 -6.34 -9.13 11.58
C ARG A 82 -7.74 -8.51 11.67
N GLU A 83 -8.37 -8.60 12.83
CA GLU A 83 -9.75 -8.17 13.07
C GLU A 83 -9.89 -6.64 13.03
N GLU A 84 -8.76 -5.92 13.15
CA GLU A 84 -8.73 -4.47 13.09
C GLU A 84 -8.63 -3.95 11.66
N LEU A 85 -8.33 -4.80 10.66
CA LEU A 85 -8.15 -4.39 9.26
C LEU A 85 -9.35 -3.59 8.75
N ARG A 86 -9.02 -2.44 8.15
CA ARG A 86 -9.96 -1.52 7.52
C ARG A 86 -9.42 -1.08 6.17
N ALA A 87 -10.31 -0.60 5.30
CA ALA A 87 -9.94 -0.10 3.98
C ALA A 87 -8.77 0.91 4.06
N GLY A 88 -7.74 0.68 3.25
CA GLY A 88 -6.52 1.50 3.21
C GLY A 88 -5.40 1.05 4.15
N ASP A 89 -5.65 0.11 5.07
CA ASP A 89 -4.58 -0.60 5.77
C ASP A 89 -3.83 -1.52 4.80
N ILE A 90 -2.62 -1.96 5.14
CA ILE A 90 -1.80 -2.81 4.27
C ILE A 90 -1.52 -4.16 4.89
N VAL A 91 -1.23 -5.14 4.05
CA VAL A 91 -0.63 -6.42 4.45
C VAL A 91 0.74 -6.50 3.77
N ILE A 92 1.81 -6.57 4.56
CA ILE A 92 3.17 -6.31 4.09
C ILE A 92 4.16 -7.38 4.52
N ARG A 93 5.03 -7.76 3.59
CA ARG A 93 6.22 -8.57 3.80
C ARG A 93 7.47 -7.72 3.62
N THR A 94 8.22 -7.49 4.71
CA THR A 94 9.44 -6.66 4.69
C THR A 94 10.74 -7.46 4.64
N ASP A 95 10.72 -8.76 4.93
CA ASP A 95 11.91 -9.60 4.85
C ASP A 95 12.34 -9.85 3.39
N GLY A 96 13.61 -10.23 3.21
CA GLY A 96 14.18 -10.57 1.91
C GLY A 96 14.62 -9.35 1.08
N THR A 97 14.56 -9.48 -0.24
CA THR A 97 15.11 -8.52 -1.21
C THR A 97 14.00 -7.71 -1.90
N ASN A 98 14.38 -6.78 -2.78
CA ASN A 98 13.41 -6.10 -3.65
C ASN A 98 12.60 -7.06 -4.55
N LEU A 99 13.01 -8.32 -4.71
CA LEU A 99 12.28 -9.31 -5.51
C LEU A 99 11.26 -10.11 -4.68
N THR A 100 11.45 -10.20 -3.36
CA THR A 100 10.61 -11.04 -2.48
C THR A 100 9.71 -10.22 -1.56
N ARG A 101 10.11 -8.99 -1.24
CA ARG A 101 9.28 -8.05 -0.48
C ARG A 101 8.05 -7.69 -1.29
N HIS A 102 6.92 -7.61 -0.60
CA HIS A 102 5.65 -7.28 -1.24
C HIS A 102 4.70 -6.59 -0.27
N VAL A 103 3.76 -5.85 -0.83
CA VAL A 103 2.75 -5.14 -0.07
C VAL A 103 1.48 -4.99 -0.90
N VAL A 104 0.35 -5.16 -0.25
CA VAL A 104 -0.98 -4.95 -0.83
C VAL A 104 -1.83 -4.07 0.08
N ILE A 105 -2.85 -3.41 -0.50
CA ILE A 105 -3.79 -2.56 0.24
C ILE A 105 -5.07 -3.35 0.50
N PHE A 106 -5.46 -3.48 1.76
CA PHE A 106 -6.73 -4.08 2.14
C PHE A 106 -7.89 -3.18 1.72
N ALA A 107 -8.87 -3.73 0.99
CA ALA A 107 -10.09 -3.03 0.61
C ALA A 107 -11.26 -3.39 1.54
N ALA A 108 -11.58 -4.68 1.65
CA ALA A 108 -12.66 -5.19 2.50
C ALA A 108 -12.52 -6.71 2.70
N TRP A 109 -13.11 -7.27 3.75
CA TRP A 109 -13.29 -8.72 3.85
C TRP A 109 -14.21 -9.22 2.73
N ALA A 110 -13.90 -10.39 2.17
CA ALA A 110 -14.76 -11.04 1.19
C ALA A 110 -15.87 -11.83 1.91
N GLU A 111 -16.90 -12.26 1.17
CA GLU A 111 -17.95 -13.14 1.70
C GLU A 111 -17.38 -14.49 2.13
N GLU A 112 -16.37 -14.99 1.40
CA GLU A 112 -15.66 -16.21 1.76
C GLU A 112 -14.76 -15.97 2.97
N GLN A 113 -14.95 -16.82 3.98
CA GLN A 113 -14.23 -16.74 5.24
C GLN A 113 -12.72 -16.87 5.02
N GLY A 114 -11.95 -16.00 5.68
CA GLY A 114 -10.50 -16.01 5.55
C GLY A 114 -9.95 -15.30 4.32
N ARG A 115 -10.80 -14.72 3.46
CA ARG A 115 -10.36 -14.00 2.25
C ARG A 115 -10.75 -12.54 2.27
N TYR A 116 -10.00 -11.71 1.56
CA TYR A 116 -10.25 -10.28 1.48
C TYR A 116 -9.99 -9.72 0.08
N TRP A 117 -10.73 -8.68 -0.28
CA TRP A 117 -10.47 -7.86 -1.45
C TRP A 117 -9.28 -6.96 -1.21
N SER A 118 -8.38 -6.90 -2.20
CA SER A 118 -7.16 -6.12 -2.11
C SER A 118 -6.80 -5.43 -3.41
N TYR A 119 -6.36 -4.17 -3.30
CA TYR A 119 -5.69 -3.48 -4.39
C TYR A 119 -4.21 -3.86 -4.41
N GLU A 120 -3.72 -4.22 -5.59
CA GLU A 120 -2.39 -4.78 -5.73
C GLU A 120 -1.69 -4.29 -7.00
N GLN A 121 -0.40 -4.00 -6.85
CA GLN A 121 0.56 -3.80 -7.93
C GLN A 121 1.66 -4.86 -7.79
N ALA A 122 1.70 -5.84 -8.69
CA ALA A 122 2.59 -7.01 -8.59
C ALA A 122 3.19 -7.41 -9.95
N GLY A 123 4.38 -8.03 -9.91
CA GLY A 123 5.12 -8.45 -11.10
C GLY A 123 4.30 -9.33 -12.04
N GLY A 124 4.38 -9.05 -13.35
CA GLY A 124 3.62 -9.76 -14.38
C GLY A 124 2.17 -9.29 -14.55
N TYR A 125 1.72 -8.31 -13.75
CA TYR A 125 0.35 -7.81 -13.78
C TYR A 125 0.28 -6.29 -13.97
N ARG A 126 -0.93 -5.82 -14.23
CA ARG A 126 -1.32 -4.41 -14.09
C ARG A 126 -2.01 -4.25 -12.74
N THR A 127 -2.22 -3.01 -12.29
CA THR A 127 -2.98 -2.75 -11.05
C THR A 127 -4.31 -3.48 -11.09
N ARG A 128 -4.63 -4.18 -10.00
CA ARG A 128 -5.80 -5.04 -9.92
C ARG A 128 -6.46 -4.95 -8.54
N LEU A 129 -7.77 -5.14 -8.53
CA LEU A 129 -8.54 -5.48 -7.35
C LEU A 129 -8.81 -6.98 -7.40
N ARG A 130 -8.35 -7.74 -6.39
CA ARG A 130 -8.53 -9.19 -6.37
C ARG A 130 -8.80 -9.72 -4.96
N VAL A 131 -9.33 -10.94 -4.90
CA VAL A 131 -9.49 -11.67 -3.63
C VAL A 131 -8.20 -12.42 -3.30
N ILE A 132 -7.75 -12.32 -2.04
CA ILE A 132 -6.53 -12.92 -1.49
C ILE A 132 -6.88 -13.75 -0.26
N GLU A 133 -6.26 -14.91 -0.09
CA GLU A 133 -6.31 -15.66 1.18
C GLU A 133 -5.46 -14.97 2.25
N TYR A 134 -6.04 -14.72 3.43
CA TYR A 134 -5.32 -14.02 4.49
C TYR A 134 -4.17 -14.86 5.06
N PRO A 135 -2.99 -14.26 5.32
CA PRO A 135 -2.64 -12.85 5.08
C PRO A 135 -2.25 -12.58 3.63
N TYR A 136 -1.69 -13.57 2.94
CA TYR A 136 -1.40 -13.56 1.51
C TYR A 136 -1.27 -15.00 1.00
N ASP A 137 -1.56 -15.26 -0.29
CA ASP A 137 -1.65 -16.61 -0.88
C ASP A 137 -0.37 -17.46 -0.74
N SER A 138 0.78 -16.84 -0.46
CA SER A 138 2.06 -17.53 -0.29
C SER A 138 2.94 -16.87 0.76
N ALA A 139 3.75 -17.69 1.44
CA ALA A 139 4.64 -17.27 2.54
C ALA A 139 3.88 -16.46 3.62
N ALA A 140 2.69 -16.95 3.98
CA ALA A 140 1.73 -16.31 4.86
C ALA A 140 2.35 -15.81 6.17
N GLU A 141 3.21 -16.62 6.76
CA GLU A 141 3.92 -16.35 8.02
C GLU A 141 4.80 -15.09 8.01
N LEU A 142 5.11 -14.56 6.82
CA LEU A 142 5.97 -13.40 6.64
C LEU A 142 5.20 -12.08 6.47
N TYR A 143 3.88 -12.15 6.33
CA TYR A 143 3.03 -10.97 6.12
C TYR A 143 2.44 -10.46 7.43
N VAL A 144 2.56 -9.15 7.64
CA VAL A 144 2.07 -8.45 8.82
C VAL A 144 1.05 -7.40 8.39
N PRO A 145 -0.18 -7.38 8.94
CA PRO A 145 -1.11 -6.29 8.71
C PRO A 145 -0.65 -5.02 9.45
N ARG A 146 -0.70 -3.87 8.78
CA ARG A 146 -0.25 -2.59 9.33
C ARG A 146 -1.18 -1.43 8.96
N ARG A 147 -1.30 -0.48 9.87
CA ARG A 147 -2.04 0.77 9.70
C ARG A 147 -1.10 1.95 9.51
N TYR A 148 -1.36 2.78 8.51
CA TYR A 148 -0.61 4.01 8.31
C TYR A 148 -0.74 4.95 9.52
N ALA A 149 0.37 5.51 10.00
CA ALA A 149 0.36 6.30 11.23
C ALA A 149 -0.42 7.62 11.12
N SER A 150 -0.56 8.18 9.91
CA SER A 150 -1.30 9.43 9.65
C SER A 150 -2.71 9.20 9.09
N VAL A 151 -3.26 7.98 9.15
CA VAL A 151 -4.63 7.76 8.68
C VAL A 151 -5.64 8.30 9.69
N LEU A 152 -6.60 9.07 9.19
CA LEU A 152 -7.77 9.50 9.95
C LEU A 152 -8.88 8.47 9.75
N ASP A 153 -9.43 7.96 10.86
CA ASP A 153 -10.53 6.99 10.84
C ASP A 153 -11.89 7.61 10.49
N GLN A 154 -11.99 8.95 10.36
CA GLN A 154 -13.29 9.62 10.28
C GLN A 154 -13.97 9.50 8.91
N HIS A 155 -15.22 9.04 8.95
CA HIS A 155 -16.31 9.64 8.18
C HIS A 155 -16.92 10.73 9.07
N PRO A 156 -17.13 11.99 8.62
CA PRO A 156 -18.19 12.81 9.20
C PRO A 156 -19.56 12.17 8.95
#